data_AF-A0AAQ3PDL7-F1
#
_entry.id   AF-A0AAQ3PDL7-F1
#
_cell.length_a   1.000
_cell.length_b   1.000
_cell.length_c   1.000
_cell.angle_alpha   90.00
_cell.angle_beta   90.00
_cell.angle_gamma   90.00
#
_symmetry.space_group_name_H-M   'P 1'
#
loop_
_entity.id
_entity.type
_entity.pdbx_description
1 polymer ?
#
loop_
_entity_poly.entity_id
_entity_poly.type
_entity_poly.pdbx_seq_one_letter_code
_entity_poly.pdbx_strand_id
1 'polypeptide(L)'
;VVFQYQIMSKARKSMTKLEAVEYLKEVQKKFKDEKGKFEEFLKIMTDYRVHRIGVGTVVEKVMEILKNHDDLMLGFNKFLPKGYEILLPPKDKIQLKDAIKYVQKIKVEKLFEGHHDLVRDFTLFLPDA
;
A
#
# COMPACT_ATOMS: atom_id res chain seq x y z
N VAL A 1 35.16 11.96 10.51
CA VAL A 1 33.70 11.67 10.63
C VAL A 1 32.89 12.19 9.43
N VAL A 2 33.03 13.45 9.00
CA VAL A 2 32.28 14.04 7.84
C VAL A 2 32.53 13.32 6.50
N PHE A 3 33.76 12.88 6.22
CA PHE A 3 34.11 12.22 4.96
C PHE A 3 33.37 10.89 4.75
N GLN A 4 33.16 10.11 5.83
CA GLN A 4 32.40 8.86 5.78
C GLN A 4 30.91 9.11 5.52
N TYR A 5 30.33 10.18 6.08
CA TYR A 5 28.93 10.56 5.79
C TYR A 5 28.73 10.94 4.32
N GLN A 6 29.68 11.65 3.70
CA GLN A 6 29.62 12.00 2.27
C GLN A 6 29.70 10.75 1.39
N ILE A 7 30.57 9.79 1.74
CA ILE A 7 30.69 8.49 1.05
C ILE A 7 29.41 7.67 1.24
N MET A 8 28.88 7.55 2.46
CA MET A 8 27.62 6.83 2.72
C MET A 8 26.43 7.48 2.04
N SER A 9 26.34 8.81 1.97
CA SER A 9 25.28 9.53 1.26
C SER A 9 25.37 9.32 -0.26
N LYS A 10 26.58 9.41 -0.85
CA LYS A 10 26.80 9.11 -2.26
C LYS A 10 26.59 7.64 -2.59
N ALA A 11 27.08 6.72 -1.75
CA ALA A 11 26.91 5.28 -1.89
C ALA A 11 25.44 4.90 -1.75
N ARG A 12 24.71 5.47 -0.78
CA ARG A 12 23.26 5.28 -0.63
C ARG A 12 22.50 5.83 -1.83
N LYS A 13 22.85 7.03 -2.32
CA LYS A 13 22.26 7.61 -3.54
C LYS A 13 22.58 6.78 -4.79
N SER A 14 23.76 6.16 -4.85
CA SER A 14 24.17 5.25 -5.92
C SER A 14 23.44 3.91 -5.82
N MET A 15 23.25 3.39 -4.60
CA MET A 15 22.49 2.19 -4.29
C MET A 15 21.02 2.38 -4.69
N THR A 16 20.42 3.53 -4.36
CA THR A 16 19.07 3.86 -4.84
C THR A 16 18.96 3.96 -6.36
N LYS A 17 20.04 4.34 -7.07
CA LYS A 17 20.04 4.33 -8.54
C LYS A 17 20.06 2.91 -9.10
N LEU A 18 20.88 2.02 -8.54
CA LEU A 18 20.90 0.61 -8.92
C LEU A 18 19.55 -0.05 -8.65
N GLU A 19 18.99 0.19 -7.46
CA GLU A 19 17.68 -0.31 -7.06
C GLU A 19 16.55 0.23 -7.95
N ALA A 20 16.65 1.48 -8.42
CA ALA A 20 15.70 2.04 -9.40
C ALA A 20 15.80 1.34 -10.75
N VAL A 21 17.01 1.01 -11.23
CA VAL A 21 17.21 0.27 -12.48
C VAL A 21 16.65 -1.15 -12.37
N GLU A 22 16.86 -1.81 -11.24
CA GLU A 22 16.30 -3.15 -10.98
C GLU A 22 14.77 -3.09 -10.93
N TYR A 23 14.20 -2.14 -10.21
CA TYR A 23 12.75 -1.95 -10.15
C TYR A 23 12.13 -1.71 -11.53
N LEU A 24 12.76 -0.87 -12.38
CA LEU A 24 12.30 -0.66 -13.76
C LEU A 24 12.28 -1.95 -14.58
N LYS A 25 13.26 -2.84 -14.40
CA LYS A 25 13.29 -4.15 -15.06
C LYS A 25 12.15 -5.05 -14.58
N GLU A 26 11.82 -5.02 -13.29
CA GLU A 26 10.70 -5.78 -12.74
C GLU A 26 9.37 -5.30 -13.31
N VAL A 27 9.14 -3.98 -13.33
CA VAL A 27 7.95 -3.37 -13.96
C VAL A 27 7.87 -3.73 -15.44
N GLN A 28 8.98 -3.62 -16.18
CA GLN A 28 9.04 -4.00 -17.59
C GLN A 28 8.70 -5.48 -17.81
N LYS A 29 9.26 -6.37 -16.99
CA LYS A 29 9.00 -7.81 -17.05
C LYS A 29 7.54 -8.12 -16.77
N LYS A 30 6.92 -7.42 -15.82
CA LYS A 30 5.52 -7.62 -15.45
C LYS A 30 4.57 -7.21 -16.58
N PHE A 31 4.85 -6.10 -17.25
CA PHE A 31 4.07 -5.60 -18.38
C PHE A 31 4.64 -6.00 -19.75
N LYS A 32 5.35 -7.13 -19.84
CA LYS A 32 5.95 -7.60 -21.11
C LYS A 32 4.93 -7.73 -22.25
N ASP A 33 3.70 -8.10 -21.91
CA ASP A 33 2.58 -8.31 -22.83
C ASP A 33 1.70 -7.05 -22.97
N GLU A 34 1.92 -6.05 -22.11
CA GLU A 34 1.14 -4.81 -22.01
C GLU A 34 2.06 -3.58 -22.18
N LYS A 35 2.74 -3.49 -23.32
CA LYS A 35 3.74 -2.43 -23.60
C LYS A 35 3.23 -1.02 -23.31
N GLY A 36 1.95 -0.74 -23.60
CA GLY A 36 1.33 0.56 -23.33
C GLY A 36 1.39 0.99 -21.86
N LYS A 37 1.24 0.05 -20.92
CA LYS A 37 1.33 0.35 -19.47
C LYS A 37 2.75 0.72 -19.05
N PHE A 38 3.75 0.03 -19.60
CA PHE A 38 5.15 0.37 -19.34
C PHE A 38 5.54 1.72 -19.94
N GLU A 39 5.07 2.03 -21.16
CA GLU A 39 5.28 3.33 -21.79
C GLU A 39 4.63 4.47 -21.00
N GLU A 40 3.40 4.25 -20.50
CA GLU A 40 2.70 5.22 -19.66
C GLU A 40 3.45 5.46 -18.34
N PHE A 41 3.98 4.39 -17.72
CA PHE A 41 4.81 4.49 -16.53
C PHE A 41 6.04 5.37 -16.77
N LEU A 42 6.76 5.15 -17.88
CA LEU A 42 7.91 5.98 -18.26
C LEU A 42 7.53 7.44 -18.54
N LYS A 43 6.35 7.67 -19.12
CA LYS A 43 5.82 9.01 -19.37
C LYS A 43 5.59 9.76 -18.05
N ILE A 44 5.00 9.11 -17.05
CA ILE A 44 4.80 9.70 -15.71
C ILE A 44 6.14 10.09 -15.09
N MET A 45 7.13 9.20 -15.13
CA MET A 45 8.48 9.50 -14.59
C MET A 45 9.14 10.66 -15.32
N THR A 46 8.91 10.76 -16.63
CA THR A 46 9.44 11.87 -17.45
C THR A 46 8.76 13.18 -17.09
N ASP A 47 7.43 13.20 -17.02
CA ASP A 47 6.64 14.37 -16.64
C ASP A 47 7.02 14.86 -15.22
N TYR A 48 7.29 13.95 -14.28
CA TYR A 48 7.80 14.31 -12.95
C TYR A 48 9.20 14.93 -13.00
N ARG A 49 10.12 14.33 -13.77
CA ARG A 49 11.51 14.83 -13.90
C ARG A 49 11.57 16.24 -14.48
N VAL A 50 10.67 16.57 -15.40
CA VAL A 50 10.57 17.92 -16.00
C VAL A 50 9.66 18.86 -15.20
N HIS A 51 9.28 18.48 -13.97
CA HIS A 51 8.46 19.26 -13.04
C HIS A 51 7.06 19.61 -13.58
N ARG A 52 6.52 18.82 -14.53
CA ARG A 52 5.17 19.01 -15.07
C ARG A 52 4.09 18.53 -14.11
N ILE A 53 4.39 17.50 -13.32
CA ILE A 53 3.49 16.93 -12.32
C ILE A 53 4.20 16.81 -10.97
N GLY A 54 3.43 16.90 -9.88
CA GLY A 54 3.95 16.76 -8.51
C GLY A 54 3.95 15.31 -8.01
N VAL A 55 4.53 15.10 -6.82
CA VAL A 55 4.65 13.77 -6.19
C VAL A 55 3.28 13.11 -5.98
N GLY A 56 2.26 13.86 -5.55
CA GLY A 56 0.90 13.32 -5.38
C GLY A 56 0.33 12.73 -6.67
N THR A 57 0.42 13.47 -7.78
CA THR A 57 -0.03 13.01 -9.10
C THR A 57 0.78 11.81 -9.62
N VAL A 58 2.08 11.74 -9.32
CA VAL A 58 2.90 10.56 -9.65
C VAL A 58 2.37 9.34 -8.90
N VAL A 59 2.13 9.47 -7.60
CA VAL A 59 1.63 8.38 -6.76
C VAL A 59 0.29 7.88 -7.28
N GLU A 60 -0.68 8.77 -7.51
CA GLU A 60 -2.01 8.43 -8.01
C GLU A 60 -1.94 7.64 -9.33
N LYS A 61 -1.18 8.14 -10.32
CA LYS A 61 -1.07 7.49 -11.63
C LYS A 61 -0.29 6.18 -11.59
N VAL A 62 0.74 6.09 -10.74
CA VAL A 62 1.48 4.84 -10.55
C VAL A 62 0.61 3.77 -9.89
N MET A 63 -0.24 4.14 -8.92
CA MET A 63 -1.22 3.21 -8.33
C MET A 63 -2.20 2.67 -9.37
N GLU A 64 -2.63 3.51 -10.32
CA GLU A 64 -3.55 3.08 -11.39
C GLU A 64 -2.88 2.08 -12.35
N ILE A 65 -1.67 2.38 -12.81
CA ILE A 65 -0.92 1.48 -13.72
C ILE A 65 -0.60 0.15 -13.05
N LEU A 66 -0.17 0.19 -11.79
CA LEU A 66 0.24 -0.98 -11.02
C LEU A 66 -0.92 -1.65 -10.29
N LYS A 67 -2.16 -1.32 -10.63
CA LYS A 67 -3.34 -1.94 -10.03
C LYS A 67 -3.28 -3.46 -10.19
N ASN A 68 -3.48 -4.19 -9.08
CA ASN A 68 -3.32 -5.65 -8.96
C ASN A 68 -1.86 -6.16 -8.94
N HIS A 69 -0.88 -5.27 -8.82
CA HIS A 69 0.54 -5.60 -8.63
C HIS A 69 1.05 -4.97 -7.34
N ASP A 70 0.51 -5.46 -6.22
CA ASP A 70 0.79 -4.99 -4.87
C ASP A 70 2.28 -5.05 -4.51
N ASP A 71 2.99 -6.06 -5.02
CA ASP A 71 4.44 -6.19 -4.91
C ASP A 71 5.17 -4.97 -5.50
N LEU A 72 4.77 -4.57 -6.71
CA LEU A 72 5.36 -3.39 -7.38
C LEU A 72 4.92 -2.10 -6.68
N MET A 73 3.64 -1.97 -6.30
CA MET A 73 3.15 -0.78 -5.58
C MET A 73 3.90 -0.55 -4.27
N LEU A 74 4.09 -1.59 -3.45
CA LEU A 74 4.85 -1.47 -2.21
C LEU A 74 6.35 -1.25 -2.47
N GLY A 75 6.91 -1.89 -3.50
CA GLY A 75 8.30 -1.67 -3.93
C GLY A 75 8.57 -0.20 -4.30
N PHE A 76 7.57 0.51 -4.83
CA PHE A 76 7.68 1.90 -5.20
C PHE A 76 7.92 2.85 -4.00
N ASN A 77 7.49 2.47 -2.78
CA ASN A 77 7.66 3.29 -1.57
C ASN A 77 9.11 3.66 -1.27
N LYS A 78 10.06 2.83 -1.71
CA LYS A 78 11.49 3.08 -1.56
C LYS A 78 11.96 4.37 -2.27
N PHE A 79 11.23 4.80 -3.28
CA PHE A 79 11.52 6.00 -4.08
C PHE A 79 10.70 7.22 -3.65
N LEU A 80 9.80 7.07 -2.68
CA LEU A 80 8.92 8.13 -2.22
C LEU A 80 9.48 8.82 -0.97
N PRO A 81 9.30 10.14 -0.84
CA PRO A 81 9.56 10.83 0.42
C PRO A 81 8.57 10.37 1.50
N LYS A 82 9.01 10.48 2.76
CA LYS A 82 8.13 10.20 3.91
C LYS A 82 6.83 11.00 3.82
N GLY A 83 5.71 10.34 4.08
CA GLY A 83 4.37 10.94 4.01
C GLY A 83 3.67 10.82 2.65
N TYR A 84 4.37 10.30 1.62
CA TYR A 84 3.77 9.98 0.32
C TYR A 84 3.71 8.48 0.05
N GLU A 85 3.98 7.66 1.06
CA GLU A 85 4.01 6.20 0.95
C GLU A 85 2.65 5.66 0.50
N ILE A 86 2.70 4.74 -0.47
CA ILE A 86 1.57 3.92 -0.91
C ILE A 86 1.25 2.92 0.19
N LEU A 87 0.05 3.04 0.75
CA LEU A 87 -0.53 2.07 1.66
C LEU A 87 -1.62 1.30 0.93
N LEU A 88 -1.51 -0.02 0.92
CA LEU A 88 -2.54 -0.87 0.37
C LEU A 88 -3.56 -1.18 1.46
N PRO A 89 -4.86 -1.19 1.15
CA PRO A 89 -5.84 -1.71 2.07
C PRO A 89 -5.52 -3.18 2.36
N PRO A 90 -5.79 -3.68 3.58
CA PRO A 90 -5.69 -5.10 3.86
C PRO A 90 -6.45 -5.90 2.80
N LYS A 91 -5.75 -6.80 2.07
CA LYS A 91 -6.37 -7.70 1.07
C LYS A 91 -7.38 -8.63 1.71
N ASP A 92 -7.15 -8.94 2.97
CA ASP A 92 -8.17 -9.41 3.87
C ASP A 92 -9.11 -8.23 4.05
N LYS A 93 -10.13 -8.14 3.18
CA LYS A 93 -11.44 -7.66 3.63
C LYS A 93 -11.57 -8.29 5.00
N ILE A 94 -11.55 -7.49 6.08
CA ILE A 94 -12.03 -7.99 7.36
C ILE A 94 -13.42 -8.46 6.98
N GLN A 95 -13.59 -9.77 6.82
CA GLN A 95 -14.90 -10.28 6.46
C GLN A 95 -15.73 -9.78 7.62
N LEU A 96 -16.87 -9.15 7.35
CA LEU A 96 -17.73 -8.70 8.42
C LEU A 96 -17.94 -9.85 9.43
N LYS A 97 -17.91 -11.10 8.94
CA LYS A 97 -17.82 -12.35 9.73
C LYS A 97 -16.63 -12.43 10.70
N ASP A 98 -15.42 -12.06 10.30
CA ASP A 98 -14.23 -12.03 11.17
C ASP A 98 -14.33 -10.91 12.22
N ALA A 99 -14.79 -9.72 11.84
CA ALA A 99 -15.07 -8.63 12.79
C ALA A 99 -16.17 -9.01 13.79
N ILE A 100 -17.27 -9.62 13.31
CA ILE A 100 -18.37 -10.14 14.13
C ILE A 100 -17.85 -11.21 15.08
N LYS A 101 -17.01 -12.14 14.62
CA LYS A 101 -16.39 -13.17 15.48
C LYS A 101 -15.54 -12.55 16.58
N TYR A 102 -14.80 -11.48 16.31
CA TYR A 102 -14.03 -10.76 17.32
C TYR A 102 -14.94 -10.01 18.31
N VAL A 103 -16.01 -9.36 17.86
CA VAL A 103 -17.01 -8.70 18.72
C VAL A 103 -17.77 -9.72 19.57
N GLN A 104 -18.13 -10.89 19.03
CA GLN A 104 -18.73 -12.00 19.78
C GLN A 104 -17.76 -12.60 20.82
N LYS A 105 -16.46 -12.65 20.49
CA LYS A 105 -15.41 -13.15 21.39
C LYS A 105 -15.12 -12.18 22.56
N ILE A 106 -15.34 -10.87 22.38
CA ILE A 106 -15.47 -9.93 23.49
C ILE A 106 -16.79 -10.27 24.18
N LYS A 107 -16.75 -11.25 25.08
CA LYS A 107 -17.89 -11.79 25.84
C LYS A 107 -18.97 -10.74 26.08
N VAL A 108 -19.98 -10.71 25.21
CA VAL A 108 -21.19 -9.90 25.37
C VAL A 108 -21.82 -10.24 26.73
N GLU A 109 -21.67 -11.50 27.18
CA GLU A 109 -22.02 -11.96 28.53
C GLU A 109 -21.38 -11.17 29.68
N LYS A 110 -20.12 -10.72 29.56
CA LYS A 110 -19.45 -9.92 30.59
C LYS A 110 -19.86 -8.45 30.55
N LEU A 111 -20.23 -7.94 29.36
CA LEU A 111 -20.64 -6.56 29.19
C LEU A 111 -22.09 -6.32 29.66
N PHE A 112 -22.92 -7.35 29.59
CA PHE A 112 -24.33 -7.34 30.01
C PHE A 112 -24.59 -8.29 31.19
N GLU A 113 -23.57 -8.54 32.01
CA GLU A 113 -23.67 -9.38 33.20
C GLU A 113 -24.71 -8.75 34.16
N GLY A 114 -25.81 -9.46 34.42
CA GLY A 114 -26.96 -8.96 35.20
C GLY A 114 -28.11 -8.36 34.37
N HIS A 115 -27.94 -8.19 33.06
CA HIS A 115 -28.94 -7.62 32.14
C HIS A 115 -29.26 -8.59 30.99
N HIS A 116 -29.86 -9.72 31.33
CA HIS A 116 -30.22 -10.79 30.40
C HIS A 116 -31.22 -10.36 29.30
N ASP A 117 -32.03 -9.35 29.58
CA ASP A 117 -32.98 -8.73 28.65
C ASP A 117 -32.27 -8.08 27.46
N LEU A 118 -31.18 -7.36 27.72
CA LEU A 118 -30.41 -6.65 26.68
C LEU A 118 -29.58 -7.59 25.80
N VAL A 119 -29.14 -8.73 26.35
CA VAL A 119 -28.37 -9.76 25.58
C VAL A 119 -29.21 -10.34 24.46
N ARG A 120 -30.49 -10.65 24.74
CA ARG A 120 -31.41 -11.19 23.75
C ARG A 120 -31.65 -10.21 22.62
N ASP A 121 -31.93 -8.95 22.96
CA ASP A 121 -32.21 -7.92 21.96
C ASP A 121 -30.98 -7.61 21.10
N PHE A 122 -29.79 -7.57 21.70
CA PHE A 122 -28.53 -7.40 20.95
C PHE A 122 -28.26 -8.56 19.99
N THR A 123 -28.57 -9.80 20.40
CA THR A 123 -28.38 -10.99 19.56
C THR A 123 -29.31 -10.97 18.33
N LEU A 124 -30.50 -10.38 18.42
CA LEU A 124 -31.44 -10.23 17.29
C LEU A 124 -30.96 -9.24 16.22
N PHE A 125 -30.04 -8.33 16.55
CA PHE A 125 -29.44 -7.40 15.58
C PHE A 125 -28.26 -7.98 14.81
N LEU A 126 -27.77 -9.16 15.20
CA LEU A 126 -26.73 -9.85 14.46
C LEU A 126 -27.37 -10.68 13.34
N PRO A 127 -26.93 -10.56 12.09
CA PRO A 127 -27.44 -11.39 11.00
C PRO A 127 -27.09 -12.87 11.27
N ASP A 128 -28.05 -13.77 11.04
CA ASP A 128 -27.83 -15.22 11.14
C ASP A 128 -26.61 -15.61 10.28
N ALA A 129 -25.62 -16.27 10.91
CA ALA A 129 -24.28 -16.50 10.36
C ALA A 129 -24.22 -17.61 9.30
#